data_AF-A0A7S2VI69-F1
#
_entry.id   AF-A0A7S2VI69-F1
#
_cell.length_a   1.000
_cell.length_b   1.000
_cell.length_c   1.000
_cell.angle_alpha   90.00
_cell.angle_beta   90.00
_cell.angle_gamma   90.00
#
_symmetry.space_group_name_H-M   'P 1'
#
loop_
_entity.id
_entity.type
_entity.pdbx_description
1 polymer ?
#
loop_
_entity_poly.entity_id
_entity_poly.type
_entity_poly.pdbx_seq_one_letter_code
_entity_poly.pdbx_strand_id
1 'polypeptide(L)'
;MFTVPQSTSQDPPHHGINDGSGEACGSHSYALVDEEGKVVSRDESLTEILISKGVKEANFISAIVSLGEATAHIAVILQNYVDHSYAGTQNSSGDDQLHLDIDCDNAVFRAIREAGVFAIAASEETPEEVDVSPKTAKEDGPLY
;
A
#
# COMPACT_ATOMS: atom_id res chain seq x y z
N MET A 1 45.57 18.66 14.35
CA MET A 1 44.20 18.73 14.92
C MET A 1 43.25 18.78 13.74
N PHE A 2 42.75 17.62 13.29
CA PHE A 2 41.84 17.54 12.15
C PHE A 2 40.42 17.44 12.69
N THR A 3 39.61 18.46 12.42
CA THR A 3 38.18 18.47 12.69
C THR A 3 37.49 17.54 11.70
N VAL A 4 36.92 16.44 12.20
CA VAL A 4 36.02 15.56 11.45
C VAL A 4 34.71 16.32 11.24
N PRO A 5 34.18 16.45 10.02
CA PRO A 5 32.86 17.02 9.81
C PRO A 5 31.83 16.08 10.45
N GLN A 6 30.98 16.61 11.34
CA GLN A 6 29.80 15.89 11.80
C GLN A 6 28.94 15.57 10.58
N SER A 7 28.73 14.29 10.31
CA SER A 7 27.70 13.85 9.35
C SER A 7 26.38 14.35 9.90
N THR A 8 25.70 15.20 9.13
CA THR A 8 24.30 15.52 9.34
C THR A 8 23.53 14.20 9.43
N SER A 9 22.89 13.94 10.58
CA SER A 9 21.92 12.87 10.72
C SER A 9 20.79 13.18 9.73
N GLN A 10 20.87 12.60 8.54
CA GLN A 10 19.68 12.42 7.73
C GLN A 10 18.93 11.31 8.45
N ASP A 11 17.90 11.69 9.21
CA ASP A 11 16.90 10.72 9.65
C ASP A 11 16.51 9.90 8.41
N PRO A 12 16.34 8.57 8.53
CA PRO A 12 15.92 7.75 7.40
C PRO A 12 14.68 8.37 6.75
N PRO A 13 14.51 8.25 5.42
CA PRO A 13 13.27 8.67 4.79
C PRO A 13 12.10 8.06 5.57
N HIS A 14 11.10 8.86 5.94
CA HIS A 14 9.99 8.36 6.74
C HIS A 14 9.07 7.52 5.84
N HIS A 15 9.29 6.21 5.78
CA HIS A 15 8.57 5.26 4.92
C HIS A 15 7.12 4.99 5.35
N GLY A 16 6.67 5.66 6.42
CA GLY A 16 5.34 5.48 7.00
C GLY A 16 5.40 4.64 8.27
N ILE A 17 4.25 4.41 8.87
CA ILE A 17 4.06 3.45 9.96
C ILE A 17 3.19 2.33 9.40
N ASN A 18 3.55 1.10 9.72
CA ASN A 18 2.70 -0.04 9.41
C ASN A 18 1.59 -0.14 10.49
N ASP A 19 0.48 0.54 10.20
CA ASP A 19 -0.70 0.66 11.07
C ASP A 19 -2.00 0.35 10.30
N GLY A 20 -1.90 -0.18 9.07
CA GLY A 20 -3.03 -0.43 8.19
C GLY A 20 -3.73 0.82 7.64
N SER A 21 -3.11 2.00 7.76
CA SER A 21 -3.63 3.23 7.14
C SER A 21 -3.52 3.20 5.61
N GLY A 22 -2.48 2.57 5.06
CA GLY A 22 -2.18 2.60 3.63
C GLY A 22 -1.54 3.92 3.18
N GLU A 23 -1.01 4.73 4.10
CA GLU A 23 -0.30 5.96 3.77
C GLU A 23 1.06 5.64 3.13
N ALA A 24 1.13 5.84 1.81
CA ALA A 24 2.35 5.59 1.05
C ALA A 24 3.43 6.65 1.32
N CYS A 25 4.71 6.27 1.25
CA CYS A 25 5.83 7.19 1.47
C CYS A 25 5.87 8.28 0.37
N GLY A 26 5.79 9.55 0.77
CA GLY A 26 5.78 10.68 -0.18
C GLY A 26 7.07 10.84 -1.01
N SER A 27 8.14 10.10 -0.71
CA SER A 27 9.40 10.15 -1.46
C SER A 27 9.48 9.19 -2.64
N HIS A 28 8.55 8.22 -2.76
CA HIS A 28 8.55 7.27 -3.86
C HIS A 28 7.32 7.46 -4.75
N SER A 29 7.55 7.53 -6.07
CA SER A 29 6.47 7.50 -7.04
C SER A 29 6.07 6.05 -7.27
N TYR A 30 4.83 5.75 -6.95
CA TYR A 30 4.26 4.41 -7.02
C TYR A 30 3.41 4.19 -8.29
N ALA A 31 3.28 5.22 -9.13
CA ALA A 31 2.48 5.14 -10.35
C ALA A 31 3.21 4.30 -11.43
N LEU A 32 2.54 3.26 -11.92
CA LEU A 32 2.92 2.60 -13.16
C LEU A 32 2.59 3.50 -14.33
N VAL A 33 3.63 4.03 -14.95
CA VAL A 33 3.54 4.75 -16.22
C VAL A 33 3.93 3.83 -17.38
N ASP A 34 3.22 3.90 -18.50
CA ASP A 34 3.64 3.25 -19.75
C ASP A 34 4.93 3.88 -20.30
N GLU A 35 5.40 3.39 -21.44
CA GLU A 35 6.60 3.92 -22.13
C GLU A 35 6.46 5.42 -22.46
N GLU A 36 5.23 5.94 -22.48
CA GLU A 36 4.86 7.32 -22.73
C GLU A 36 4.62 8.17 -21.45
N GLY A 37 4.77 7.60 -20.26
CA GLY A 37 4.60 8.33 -19.01
C GLY A 37 3.14 8.41 -18.51
N LYS A 38 2.21 7.66 -19.09
CA LYS A 38 0.78 7.66 -18.74
C LYS A 38 0.44 6.52 -17.78
N VAL A 39 -0.41 6.82 -16.79
CA VAL A 39 -0.89 5.84 -15.82
C VAL A 39 -1.58 4.66 -16.53
N VAL A 40 -1.08 3.45 -16.29
CA VAL A 40 -1.64 2.20 -16.83
C VAL A 40 -2.65 1.62 -15.84
N SER A 41 -3.87 1.37 -16.31
CA SER A 41 -4.92 0.66 -15.56
C SER A 41 -4.93 -0.81 -16.03
N ARG A 42 -4.50 -1.77 -15.20
CA ARG A 42 -4.50 -3.21 -15.55
C ARG A 42 -5.84 -3.88 -15.22
N ASP A 43 -6.71 -3.16 -14.53
CA ASP A 43 -8.08 -3.51 -14.13
C ASP A 43 -8.92 -4.18 -15.23
N GLU A 44 -8.87 -3.67 -16.46
CA GLU A 44 -9.74 -4.12 -17.54
C GLU A 44 -9.48 -5.58 -17.93
N SER A 45 -8.21 -5.98 -18.02
CA SER A 45 -7.83 -7.33 -18.46
C SER A 45 -8.20 -8.42 -17.45
N LEU A 46 -7.97 -8.17 -16.15
CA LEU A 46 -8.30 -9.13 -15.10
C LEU A 46 -9.82 -9.21 -14.88
N THR A 47 -10.51 -8.08 -14.96
CA THR A 47 -11.98 -8.02 -14.93
C THR A 47 -12.60 -8.88 -16.03
N GLU A 48 -12.14 -8.73 -17.27
CA GLU A 48 -12.63 -9.53 -18.40
C GLU A 48 -12.38 -11.03 -18.21
N ILE A 49 -11.20 -11.41 -17.69
CA ILE A 49 -10.88 -12.81 -17.39
C ILE A 49 -11.87 -13.37 -16.35
N LEU A 50 -12.10 -12.66 -15.24
CA LEU A 50 -13.02 -13.12 -14.18
C LEU A 50 -14.44 -13.29 -14.71
N ILE A 51 -14.93 -12.33 -15.51
CA ILE A 51 -16.25 -12.40 -16.15
C ILE A 51 -16.31 -13.60 -17.12
N SER A 52 -15.26 -13.82 -17.93
CA SER A 52 -15.21 -14.95 -18.87
C SER A 52 -15.25 -16.32 -18.17
N LYS A 53 -14.83 -16.39 -16.90
CA LYS A 53 -14.90 -17.58 -16.05
C LYS A 53 -16.22 -17.70 -15.28
N GLY A 54 -17.16 -16.78 -15.50
CA GLY A 54 -18.50 -16.83 -14.93
C GLY A 54 -18.62 -16.17 -13.56
N VAL A 55 -17.64 -15.36 -13.14
CA VAL A 55 -17.78 -14.52 -11.95
C VAL A 55 -18.76 -13.39 -12.26
N LYS A 56 -19.78 -13.22 -11.42
CA LYS A 56 -20.88 -12.26 -11.64
C LYS A 56 -21.06 -11.23 -10.53
N GLU A 57 -20.46 -11.48 -9.36
CA GLU A 57 -20.59 -10.60 -8.21
C GLU A 57 -19.57 -9.47 -8.36
N ALA A 58 -20.07 -8.23 -8.49
CA ALA A 58 -19.26 -7.08 -8.86
C ALA A 58 -18.29 -6.65 -7.75
N ASN A 59 -18.68 -6.78 -6.49
CA ASN A 59 -17.83 -6.46 -5.36
C ASN A 59 -16.66 -7.45 -5.24
N PHE A 60 -16.90 -8.73 -5.51
CA PHE A 60 -15.87 -9.76 -5.55
C PHE A 60 -14.91 -9.54 -6.72
N ILE A 61 -15.41 -9.15 -7.89
CA ILE A 61 -14.54 -8.76 -9.02
C ILE A 61 -13.66 -7.57 -8.62
N SER A 62 -14.25 -6.52 -8.05
CA SER A 62 -13.51 -5.35 -7.59
C SER A 62 -12.47 -5.69 -6.52
N ALA A 63 -12.81 -6.56 -5.56
CA ALA A 63 -11.90 -7.04 -4.53
C ALA A 63 -10.68 -7.75 -5.15
N ILE A 64 -10.89 -8.70 -6.06
CA ILE A 64 -9.79 -9.44 -6.69
C ILE A 64 -8.93 -8.54 -7.57
N VAL A 65 -9.56 -7.64 -8.33
CA VAL A 65 -8.84 -6.71 -9.21
C VAL A 65 -7.96 -5.77 -8.40
N SER A 66 -8.47 -5.21 -7.30
CA SER A 66 -7.69 -4.34 -6.41
C SER A 66 -6.46 -5.03 -5.80
N LEU A 67 -6.58 -6.31 -5.42
CA LEU A 67 -5.42 -7.09 -4.94
C LEU A 67 -4.41 -7.39 -6.07
N GLY A 68 -4.90 -7.53 -7.31
CA GLY A 68 -4.06 -7.62 -8.50
C GLY A 68 -3.24 -6.35 -8.73
N GLU A 69 -3.87 -5.17 -8.58
CA GLU A 69 -3.18 -3.88 -8.66
C GLU A 69 -2.18 -3.70 -7.50
N ALA A 70 -2.53 -4.10 -6.27
CA ALA A 70 -1.59 -4.12 -5.15
C ALA A 70 -0.35 -4.98 -5.48
N THR A 71 -0.57 -6.17 -6.05
CA THR A 71 0.53 -7.07 -6.45
C THR A 71 1.41 -6.45 -7.54
N ALA A 72 0.80 -5.80 -8.52
CA ALA A 72 1.50 -5.06 -9.57
C ALA A 72 2.35 -3.92 -8.98
N HIS A 73 1.81 -3.21 -8.00
CA HIS A 73 2.48 -2.13 -7.28
C HIS A 73 3.66 -2.65 -6.45
N ILE A 74 3.49 -3.74 -5.70
CA ILE A 74 4.58 -4.42 -4.98
C ILE A 74 5.71 -4.81 -5.95
N ALA A 75 5.38 -5.31 -7.15
CA ALA A 75 6.39 -5.62 -8.14
C ALA A 75 7.20 -4.38 -8.58
N VAL A 76 6.57 -3.20 -8.68
CA VAL A 76 7.27 -1.94 -8.97
C VAL A 76 8.17 -1.52 -7.84
N ILE A 77 7.70 -1.65 -6.59
CA ILE A 77 8.51 -1.40 -5.40
C ILE A 77 9.74 -2.31 -5.52
N LEU A 78 9.57 -3.62 -5.59
CA LEU A 78 10.69 -4.58 -5.66
C LEU A 78 11.66 -4.35 -6.83
N GLN A 79 11.20 -3.82 -7.97
CA GLN A 79 12.07 -3.50 -9.11
C GLN A 79 12.89 -2.21 -8.93
N ASN A 80 12.34 -1.22 -8.22
CA ASN A 80 12.96 0.09 -8.06
C ASN A 80 13.63 0.29 -6.70
N TYR A 81 13.30 -0.55 -5.72
CA TYR A 81 13.76 -0.43 -4.35
C TYR A 81 15.08 -1.17 -4.15
N VAL A 82 16.07 -0.45 -3.62
CA VAL A 82 17.41 -0.98 -3.35
C VAL A 82 17.67 -1.09 -1.85
N ASP A 83 16.83 -0.49 -1.01
CA ASP A 83 17.03 -0.42 0.43
C ASP A 83 16.29 -1.53 1.18
N HIS A 84 17.04 -2.46 1.75
CA HIS A 84 16.53 -3.53 2.60
C HIS A 84 16.90 -3.26 4.07
N SER A 85 17.00 -1.98 4.43
CA SER A 85 17.37 -1.56 5.78
C SER A 85 16.26 -1.85 6.77
N TYR A 86 16.70 -2.16 7.98
CA TYR A 86 15.85 -2.34 9.14
C TYR A 86 15.08 -1.06 9.46
N ALA A 87 13.77 -1.17 9.65
CA ALA A 87 12.86 -0.06 9.94
C ALA A 87 12.87 0.37 11.42
N GLY A 88 13.65 -0.31 12.28
CA GLY A 88 13.77 0.03 13.69
C GLY A 88 12.73 -0.63 14.61
N THR A 89 11.88 -1.51 14.07
CA THR A 89 10.77 -2.18 14.75
C THR A 89 10.79 -3.69 14.48
N GLN A 90 10.06 -4.47 15.27
CA GLN A 90 9.79 -5.88 14.98
C GLN A 90 8.30 -6.10 14.80
N ASN A 91 7.91 -6.99 13.90
CA ASN A 91 6.50 -7.38 13.76
C ASN A 91 6.07 -8.31 14.91
N SER A 92 4.78 -8.65 14.93
CA SER A 92 4.20 -9.47 16.01
C SER A 92 4.68 -10.93 16.05
N SER A 93 5.26 -11.42 14.96
CA SER A 93 5.92 -12.72 14.85
C SER A 93 7.37 -12.69 15.38
N GLY A 94 7.92 -11.49 15.63
CA GLY A 94 9.27 -11.28 16.13
C GLY A 94 10.33 -11.10 15.04
N ASP A 95 9.91 -10.89 13.78
CA ASP A 95 10.81 -10.63 12.66
C ASP A 95 11.21 -9.15 12.63
N ASP A 96 12.45 -8.90 12.22
CA ASP A 96 12.99 -7.55 12.03
C ASP A 96 12.29 -6.90 10.83
N GLN A 97 11.45 -5.89 11.10
CA GLN A 97 10.67 -5.23 10.07
C GLN A 97 11.58 -4.40 9.16
N LEU A 98 11.46 -4.56 7.84
CA LEU A 98 12.20 -3.78 6.85
C LEU A 98 11.32 -2.65 6.32
N HIS A 99 11.95 -1.58 5.81
CA HIS A 99 11.20 -0.52 5.11
C HIS A 99 10.42 -1.05 3.91
N LEU A 100 10.95 -2.09 3.26
CA LEU A 100 10.27 -2.80 2.18
C LEU A 100 8.95 -3.44 2.63
N ASP A 101 8.92 -4.01 3.84
CA ASP A 101 7.73 -4.68 4.36
C ASP A 101 6.62 -3.65 4.61
N ILE A 102 6.98 -2.49 5.17
CA ILE A 102 6.07 -1.36 5.40
C ILE A 102 5.51 -0.81 4.08
N ASP A 103 6.37 -0.60 3.07
CA ASP A 103 5.95 -0.10 1.76
C ASP A 103 5.02 -1.10 1.04
N CYS A 104 5.27 -2.41 1.18
CA CYS A 104 4.41 -3.46 0.62
C CYS A 104 3.07 -3.53 1.35
N ASP A 105 3.06 -3.47 2.69
CA ASP A 105 1.84 -3.50 3.48
C ASP A 105 0.93 -2.31 3.16
N ASN A 106 1.51 -1.12 3.07
CA ASN A 106 0.79 0.09 2.70
C ASN A 106 0.19 0.02 1.29
N ALA A 107 0.89 -0.58 0.31
CA ALA A 107 0.36 -0.78 -1.03
C ALA A 107 -0.90 -1.66 -1.02
N VAL A 108 -0.92 -2.71 -0.19
CA VAL A 108 -2.08 -3.61 -0.06
C VAL A 108 -3.24 -2.91 0.64
N PHE A 109 -3.01 -2.28 1.80
CA PHE A 109 -4.06 -1.58 2.54
C PHE A 109 -4.69 -0.44 1.73
N ARG A 110 -3.87 0.28 0.95
CA ARG A 110 -4.38 1.31 0.04
C ARG A 110 -5.32 0.73 -1.01
N ALA A 111 -4.94 -0.35 -1.69
CA ALA A 111 -5.78 -0.98 -2.71
C ALA A 111 -7.08 -1.54 -2.11
N ILE A 112 -7.01 -2.15 -0.93
CA ILE A 112 -8.18 -2.62 -0.17
C ILE A 112 -9.15 -1.47 0.11
N ARG A 113 -8.64 -0.32 0.60
CA ARG A 113 -9.47 0.85 0.89
C ARG A 113 -10.05 1.48 -0.38
N GLU A 114 -9.27 1.60 -1.44
CA GLU A 114 -9.70 2.16 -2.73
C GLU A 114 -10.77 1.30 -3.41
N ALA A 115 -10.74 -0.03 -3.23
CA ALA A 115 -11.76 -0.93 -3.75
C ALA A 115 -13.15 -0.67 -3.14
N GLY A 116 -13.19 -0.23 -1.88
CA GLY A 116 -14.41 0.15 -1.18
C GLY A 116 -15.41 -0.99 -0.92
N VAL A 117 -14.95 -2.23 -1.02
CA VAL A 117 -15.78 -3.46 -0.88
C VAL A 117 -15.40 -4.31 0.33
N PHE A 118 -14.30 -3.96 1.00
CA PHE A 118 -13.82 -4.62 2.22
C PHE A 118 -14.34 -3.88 3.46
N ALA A 119 -14.60 -4.62 4.53
CA ALA A 119 -14.97 -4.05 5.82
C ALA A 119 -13.82 -4.09 6.83
N ILE A 120 -13.10 -5.21 6.87
CA ILE A 120 -12.01 -5.46 7.81
C ILE A 120 -10.82 -6.06 7.02
N ALA A 121 -9.61 -5.64 7.37
CA ALA A 121 -8.37 -6.25 6.90
C ALA A 121 -7.39 -6.42 8.06
N ALA A 122 -6.50 -7.39 7.94
CA ALA A 122 -5.39 -7.63 8.86
C ALA A 122 -4.18 -8.09 8.05
N SER A 123 -2.99 -7.84 8.58
CA SER A 123 -1.72 -8.22 7.98
C SER A 123 -0.83 -8.91 9.02
N GLU A 124 0.22 -9.60 8.58
CA GLU A 124 1.26 -10.07 9.49
C GLU A 124 1.92 -8.89 10.22
N GLU A 125 2.15 -7.82 9.48
CA GLU A 125 2.80 -6.60 9.95
C GLU A 125 1.87 -5.84 10.91
N THR A 126 0.56 -5.85 10.64
CA THR A 126 -0.49 -5.28 11.51
C THR A 126 -1.49 -6.39 11.88
N PRO A 127 -1.24 -7.19 12.94
CA PRO A 127 -2.05 -8.38 13.27
C PRO A 127 -3.42 -8.05 13.83
N GLU A 128 -3.67 -6.79 14.17
CA GLU A 128 -4.96 -6.32 14.64
C GLU A 128 -5.91 -6.11 13.46
N GLU A 129 -7.20 -6.43 13.67
CA GLU A 129 -8.23 -6.17 12.67
C GLU A 129 -8.43 -4.66 12.50
N VAL A 130 -8.18 -4.16 11.29
CA VAL A 130 -8.31 -2.76 10.91
C VAL A 130 -9.59 -2.54 10.12
N ASP A 131 -10.36 -1.51 10.50
CA ASP A 131 -11.51 -1.06 9.71
C ASP A 131 -11.03 -0.40 8.40
N VAL A 132 -11.42 -1.03 7.29
CA VAL A 132 -11.12 -0.61 5.92
C VAL A 132 -12.36 -0.24 5.13
N SER A 133 -13.51 -0.14 5.81
CA SER A 133 -14.75 0.27 5.17
C SER A 133 -14.62 1.66 4.54
N PRO A 134 -15.34 1.92 3.42
CA PRO A 134 -15.40 3.25 2.84
C PRO A 134 -15.83 4.24 3.92
N LYS A 135 -15.04 5.30 4.13
CA LYS A 135 -15.48 6.42 4.98
C LYS A 135 -16.78 6.93 4.39
N THR A 136 -17.91 6.68 5.06
CA THR A 136 -19.20 7.23 4.63
C THR A 136 -19.06 8.74 4.63
N ALA A 137 -19.18 9.37 3.46
CA ALA A 137 -19.31 10.81 3.39
C ALA A 137 -20.60 11.22 4.10
N LYS A 138 -20.51 11.56 5.40
CA LYS A 138 -21.44 12.43 6.14
C LYS A 138 -20.98 12.61 7.59
N GLU A 139 -20.66 13.85 7.94
CA GLU A 139 -21.53 14.69 8.77
C GLU A 139 -21.09 16.16 8.59
N ASP A 140 -21.60 16.81 7.55
CA ASP A 140 -21.86 18.25 7.67
C ASP A 140 -22.98 18.36 8.72
N GLY A 141 -22.58 18.61 9.96
CA GLY A 141 -23.50 18.81 11.08
C GLY A 141 -24.52 19.92 10.77
N PRO A 142 -25.67 19.94 11.45
CA PRO A 142 -26.64 20.99 11.24
C PRO A 142 -26.01 22.34 11.59
N LEU A 143 -26.08 23.29 10.66
CA LEU A 143 -25.87 24.71 10.94
C LEU A 143 -26.94 25.15 11.94
N TYR A 144 -26.56 25.25 13.21
CA TYR A 144 -27.29 26.01 14.23
C TYR A 144 -26.53 27.30 14.52
#